data_AF-A0A925AAV6-F1
#
_entry.id   AF-A0A925AAV6-F1
#
_cell.length_a   1.000
_cell.length_b   1.000
_cell.length_c   1.000
_cell.angle_alpha   90.00
_cell.angle_beta   90.00
_cell.angle_gamma   90.00
#
_symmetry.space_group_name_H-M   'P 1'
#
loop_
_entity.id
_entity.type
_entity.pdbx_description
1 polymer ?
#
loop_
_entity_poly.entity_id
_entity_poly.type
_entity_poly.pdbx_seq_one_letter_code
_entity_poly.pdbx_strand_id
1 'polypeptide(L)'
;MLLVGIAGLTTPASARQNAASPAASVPAPAGRPIVYPPTDRENTVDMIHGTKVEDPYRWLEEADTPGSKVWPKVAAWVQAQNDVTFAYLNQIPGKEAIKARLTDLTNYERFGTPSKQGGKYFYSRNDGLQNQAVLYVADGKAEGKIL
;
A
#
# COMPACT_ATOMS: atom_id res chain seq x y z
N MET A 1 -50.53 -32.44 50.30
CA MET A 1 -51.58 -32.03 49.35
C MET A 1 -51.13 -30.71 48.74
N LEU A 2 -50.74 -30.75 47.45
CA LEU A 2 -50.46 -29.61 46.54
C LEU A 2 -49.36 -28.59 46.94
N LEU A 3 -48.46 -28.10 46.10
CA LEU A 3 -48.10 -28.34 44.69
C LEU A 3 -46.68 -27.74 44.51
N VAL A 4 -45.85 -28.39 43.70
CA VAL A 4 -44.53 -27.92 43.25
C VAL A 4 -44.69 -26.75 42.27
N GLY A 5 -43.86 -25.71 42.40
CA GLY A 5 -43.88 -24.51 41.55
C GLY A 5 -42.47 -23.97 41.28
N ILE A 6 -41.78 -24.66 40.37
CA ILE A 6 -40.59 -24.31 39.56
C ILE A 6 -40.22 -22.82 39.47
N ALA A 7 -38.93 -22.56 39.76
CA ALA A 7 -38.22 -21.30 39.59
C ALA A 7 -37.96 -20.98 38.11
N GLY A 8 -38.37 -19.79 37.68
CA GLY A 8 -37.97 -19.19 36.40
C GLY A 8 -37.15 -17.92 36.66
N LEU A 9 -35.82 -18.04 36.63
CA LEU A 9 -34.91 -16.90 36.69
C LEU A 9 -34.82 -16.30 35.27
N THR A 10 -35.64 -15.30 34.98
CA THR A 10 -35.59 -14.59 33.69
C THR A 10 -34.45 -13.58 33.73
N THR A 11 -33.35 -13.86 33.02
CA THR A 11 -32.30 -12.89 32.73
C THR A 11 -32.81 -11.83 31.75
N PRO A 12 -32.70 -10.52 32.04
CA PRO A 12 -32.92 -9.53 31.00
C PRO A 12 -31.70 -9.53 30.07
N ALA A 13 -31.93 -9.88 28.81
CA ALA A 13 -30.97 -9.70 27.73
C ALA A 13 -30.67 -8.19 27.58
N SER A 14 -29.44 -7.80 27.89
CA SER A 14 -28.93 -6.45 27.64
C SER A 14 -28.83 -6.24 26.13
N ALA A 15 -29.75 -5.45 25.57
CA ALA A 15 -29.75 -5.07 24.18
C ALA A 15 -28.50 -4.22 23.89
N ARG A 16 -27.57 -4.75 23.07
CA ARG A 16 -26.52 -3.95 22.44
C ARG A 16 -27.20 -2.87 21.60
N GLN A 17 -27.15 -1.62 22.04
CA GLN A 17 -27.41 -0.48 21.17
C GLN A 17 -26.27 -0.43 20.13
N ASN A 18 -26.53 -0.96 18.93
CA ASN A 18 -25.75 -0.61 17.76
C ASN A 18 -26.05 0.86 17.46
N ALA A 19 -25.27 1.77 18.06
CA ALA A 19 -25.15 3.13 17.57
C ALA A 19 -24.48 3.04 16.19
N ALA A 20 -25.29 2.98 15.15
CA ALA A 20 -24.83 3.20 13.79
C ALA A 20 -24.28 4.64 13.75
N SER A 21 -22.95 4.78 13.77
CA SER A 21 -22.29 6.02 13.44
C SER A 21 -22.84 6.49 12.09
N PRO A 22 -23.28 7.75 11.94
CA PRO A 22 -23.61 8.25 10.61
C PRO A 22 -22.30 8.22 9.83
N ALA A 23 -22.23 7.33 8.83
CA ALA A 23 -21.22 7.44 7.80
C ALA A 23 -21.44 8.80 7.15
N ALA A 24 -20.65 9.79 7.57
CA ALA A 24 -20.62 11.08 6.90
C ALA A 24 -20.23 10.80 5.46
N SER A 25 -21.21 10.89 4.56
CA SER A 25 -21.00 10.88 3.13
C SER A 25 -20.23 12.14 2.79
N VAL A 26 -18.89 12.04 2.77
CA VAL A 26 -18.04 13.08 2.21
C VAL A 26 -18.44 13.17 0.74
N PRO A 27 -19.02 14.29 0.27
CA PRO A 27 -19.34 14.43 -1.13
C PRO A 27 -18.03 14.34 -1.91
N ALA A 28 -17.99 13.47 -2.92
CA ALA A 28 -16.87 13.44 -3.86
C ALA A 28 -16.73 14.84 -4.47
N PRO A 29 -15.52 15.43 -4.52
CA PRO A 29 -15.35 16.72 -5.16
C PRO A 29 -15.82 16.59 -6.61
N ALA A 30 -16.79 17.42 -7.02
CA ALA A 30 -17.14 17.58 -8.42
C ALA A 30 -15.87 18.07 -9.14
N GLY A 31 -15.18 17.14 -9.79
CA GLY A 31 -13.80 17.32 -10.22
C GLY A 31 -13.69 18.42 -11.28
N ARG A 32 -12.78 19.37 -11.05
CA ARG A 32 -12.31 20.24 -12.13
C ARG A 32 -11.71 19.34 -13.24
N PRO A 33 -11.92 19.67 -14.52
CA PRO A 33 -11.34 18.89 -15.62
C PRO A 33 -9.81 18.84 -15.45
N ILE A 34 -9.27 17.62 -15.47
CA ILE A 34 -7.82 17.39 -15.36
C ILE A 34 -7.20 17.63 -16.74
N VAL A 35 -6.19 18.49 -16.79
CA VAL A 35 -5.38 18.71 -17.99
C VAL A 35 -4.15 17.83 -17.90
N TYR A 36 -4.05 16.84 -18.79
CA TYR A 36 -2.91 15.94 -18.84
C TYR A 36 -1.72 16.58 -19.55
N PRO A 37 -0.48 16.22 -19.19
CA PRO A 37 0.71 16.66 -19.92
C PRO A 37 0.67 16.17 -21.37
N PRO A 38 1.14 16.97 -22.34
CA PRO A 38 1.30 16.50 -23.71
C PRO A 38 2.25 15.30 -23.74
N THR A 39 1.88 14.27 -24.50
CA THR A 39 2.68 13.07 -24.69
C THR A 39 2.93 12.90 -26.18
N ASP A 40 4.20 13.01 -26.58
CA ASP A 40 4.60 12.88 -27.98
C ASP A 40 4.23 11.49 -28.52
N ARG A 41 3.75 11.47 -29.76
CA ARG A 41 3.48 10.26 -30.52
C ARG A 41 4.49 10.15 -31.65
N GLU A 42 5.19 9.03 -31.69
CA GLU A 42 6.14 8.69 -32.75
C GLU A 42 5.52 7.68 -33.72
N ASN A 43 6.13 7.47 -34.89
CA ASN A 43 5.60 6.59 -35.92
C ASN A 43 6.23 5.18 -35.87
N THR A 44 6.57 4.70 -34.67
CA THR A 44 7.22 3.39 -34.49
C THR A 44 6.22 2.27 -34.79
N VAL A 45 6.61 1.33 -35.64
CA VAL A 45 5.77 0.20 -36.06
C VAL A 45 6.61 -1.07 -36.11
N ASP A 46 6.14 -2.13 -35.45
CA ASP A 46 6.74 -3.46 -35.52
C ASP A 46 6.00 -4.36 -36.51
N MET A 47 6.71 -5.37 -37.00
CA MET A 47 6.15 -6.48 -37.79
C MET A 47 6.19 -7.75 -36.96
N ILE A 48 5.05 -8.15 -36.41
CA ILE A 48 4.92 -9.35 -35.57
C ILE A 48 4.13 -10.40 -36.37
N HIS A 49 4.80 -11.50 -36.73
CA HIS A 49 4.22 -12.60 -37.52
C HIS A 49 3.50 -12.13 -38.80
N GLY A 50 4.09 -11.15 -39.49
CA GLY A 50 3.52 -10.57 -40.71
C GLY A 50 2.44 -9.50 -40.49
N THR A 51 2.12 -9.17 -39.23
CA THR A 51 1.15 -8.13 -38.86
C THR A 51 1.87 -6.86 -38.42
N LYS A 52 1.45 -5.71 -38.95
CA LYS A 52 1.93 -4.38 -38.50
C LYS A 52 1.29 -4.01 -37.16
N VAL A 53 2.10 -3.63 -36.19
CA VAL A 53 1.65 -3.16 -34.86
C VAL A 53 2.29 -1.80 -34.58
N GLU A 54 1.48 -0.75 -34.47
CA GLU A 54 1.96 0.59 -34.14
C GLU A 54 2.18 0.74 -32.64
N ASP A 55 3.31 1.33 -32.26
CA ASP A 55 3.63 1.68 -30.88
C ASP A 55 4.15 3.12 -30.80
N PRO A 56 3.25 4.10 -30.80
CA PRO A 56 3.63 5.51 -30.84
C PRO A 56 4.31 6.01 -29.56
N TYR A 57 4.38 5.19 -28.51
CA TYR A 57 4.95 5.57 -27.21
C TYR A 57 6.20 4.76 -26.85
N ARG A 58 6.81 4.05 -27.82
CA ARG A 58 8.09 3.32 -27.67
C ARG A 58 9.17 4.13 -26.92
N TRP A 59 9.22 5.45 -27.16
CA TRP A 59 10.18 6.34 -26.51
C TRP A 59 10.08 6.37 -24.98
N LEU A 60 8.93 5.99 -24.39
CA LEU A 60 8.77 5.83 -22.94
C LEU A 60 9.45 4.56 -22.40
N GLU A 61 9.83 3.62 -23.27
CA GLU A 61 10.58 2.41 -22.89
C GLU A 61 12.08 2.65 -22.70
N GLU A 62 12.57 3.86 -23.01
CA GLU A 62 13.95 4.25 -22.74
C GLU A 62 14.19 4.36 -21.23
N ALA A 63 14.29 3.19 -20.59
CA ALA A 63 14.51 3.01 -19.18
C ALA A 63 15.97 2.63 -18.89
N ASP A 64 16.44 3.16 -17.77
CA ASP A 64 17.64 2.85 -17.00
C ASP A 64 18.59 1.79 -17.59
N THR A 65 19.33 2.19 -18.63
CA THR A 65 20.60 1.54 -18.97
C THR A 65 21.71 2.33 -18.30
N PRO A 66 22.47 1.75 -17.35
CA PRO A 66 23.62 2.42 -16.75
C PRO A 66 24.56 2.94 -17.84
N GLY A 67 24.68 4.27 -17.95
CA GLY A 67 25.52 4.94 -18.94
C GLY A 67 24.80 5.57 -20.15
N SER A 68 23.48 5.41 -20.30
CA SER A 68 22.72 6.07 -21.38
C SER A 68 22.29 7.49 -20.99
N LYS A 69 22.70 8.49 -21.81
CA LYS A 69 22.43 9.93 -21.61
C LYS A 69 21.02 10.37 -22.05
N VAL A 70 20.12 9.45 -22.43
CA VAL A 70 18.82 9.76 -23.09
C VAL A 70 17.64 9.87 -22.09
N TRP A 71 17.93 9.77 -20.79
CA TRP A 71 16.96 10.00 -19.69
C TRP A 71 16.14 11.32 -19.69
N PRO A 72 16.62 12.48 -20.20
CA PRO A 72 15.94 13.75 -19.94
C PRO A 72 14.48 13.82 -20.43
N LYS A 73 14.15 13.20 -21.57
CA LYS A 73 12.79 13.27 -22.14
C LYS A 73 11.79 12.47 -21.30
N VAL A 74 12.11 11.21 -20.98
CA VAL A 74 11.26 10.35 -20.15
C VAL A 74 11.14 10.91 -18.72
N ALA A 75 12.25 11.39 -18.15
CA ALA A 75 12.24 11.99 -16.82
C ALA A 75 11.33 13.22 -16.71
N ALA A 76 11.42 14.12 -17.70
CA ALA A 76 10.56 15.31 -17.75
C ALA A 76 9.09 14.92 -17.87
N TRP A 77 8.78 13.90 -18.68
CA TRP A 77 7.43 13.37 -18.81
C TRP A 77 6.92 12.76 -17.49
N VAL A 78 7.73 11.93 -16.82
CA VAL A 78 7.39 11.34 -15.51
C VAL A 78 7.13 12.43 -14.47
N GLN A 79 7.98 13.46 -14.43
CA GLN A 79 7.78 14.59 -13.53
C GLN A 79 6.45 15.31 -13.81
N ALA A 80 6.15 15.62 -15.07
CA ALA A 80 4.90 16.29 -15.44
C ALA A 80 3.66 15.46 -15.08
N GLN A 81 3.72 14.14 -15.24
CA GLN A 81 2.64 13.23 -14.84
C GLN A 81 2.48 13.18 -13.30
N ASN A 82 3.60 13.13 -12.58
CA ASN A 82 3.60 13.19 -11.12
C ASN A 82 3.01 14.52 -10.61
N ASP A 83 3.33 15.65 -11.24
CA ASP A 83 2.80 16.96 -10.85
C ASP A 83 1.27 17.00 -10.95
N VAL A 84 0.69 16.51 -12.06
CA VAL A 84 -0.77 16.41 -12.22
C VAL A 84 -1.37 15.46 -11.18
N THR A 85 -0.74 14.31 -10.97
CA THR A 85 -1.19 13.30 -10.01
C THR A 85 -1.20 13.84 -8.58
N PHE A 86 -0.10 14.42 -8.12
CA PHE A 86 0.00 14.97 -6.78
C PHE A 86 -0.85 16.23 -6.61
N ALA A 87 -1.00 17.07 -7.64
CA ALA A 87 -1.94 18.18 -7.61
C ALA A 87 -3.37 17.71 -7.35
N TYR A 88 -3.79 16.61 -7.96
CA TYR A 88 -5.10 16.00 -7.71
C TYR A 88 -5.18 15.36 -6.32
N LEU A 89 -4.25 14.48 -5.97
CA LEU A 89 -4.27 13.74 -4.70
C LEU A 89 -4.19 14.68 -3.48
N ASN A 90 -3.45 15.78 -3.57
CA ASN A 90 -3.31 16.74 -2.47
C ASN A 90 -4.60 17.55 -2.20
N GLN A 91 -5.57 17.54 -3.13
CA GLN A 91 -6.86 18.20 -2.94
C GLN A 91 -7.86 17.32 -2.18
N ILE A 92 -7.60 16.02 -2.03
CA ILE A 92 -8.54 15.07 -1.43
C ILE A 92 -8.62 15.30 0.09
N PRO A 93 -9.78 15.73 0.62
CA PRO A 93 -9.96 15.86 2.05
C PRO A 93 -9.81 14.49 2.73
N GLY A 94 -9.02 14.43 3.80
CA GLY A 94 -8.82 13.21 4.58
C GLY A 94 -7.65 12.33 4.15
N LYS A 95 -6.91 12.65 3.07
CA LYS A 95 -5.69 11.92 2.67
C LYS A 95 -4.69 11.79 3.83
N GLU A 96 -4.38 12.90 4.50
CA GLU A 96 -3.42 12.90 5.61
C GLU A 96 -3.96 12.15 6.85
N ALA A 97 -5.27 12.18 7.10
CA ALA A 97 -5.87 11.42 8.19
C ALA A 97 -5.77 9.90 7.94
N ILE A 98 -6.00 9.46 6.70
CA ILE A 98 -5.83 8.06 6.30
C ILE A 98 -4.36 7.65 6.42
N LYS A 99 -3.43 8.50 5.93
CA LYS A 99 -1.99 8.24 6.03
C LYS A 99 -1.57 8.08 7.49
N ALA A 100 -1.94 9.01 8.36
CA ALA A 100 -1.64 8.94 9.80
C ALA A 100 -2.22 7.66 10.43
N ARG A 101 -3.50 7.36 10.15
CA ARG A 101 -4.13 6.16 10.70
C ARG A 101 -3.44 4.87 10.23
N LEU A 102 -3.04 4.80 8.97
CA LEU A 102 -2.31 3.65 8.44
C LEU A 102 -0.93 3.54 9.11
N THR A 103 -0.20 4.65 9.24
CA THR A 103 1.09 4.69 9.94
C THR A 103 0.95 4.16 11.37
N ASP A 104 -0.02 4.64 12.15
CA ASP A 104 -0.26 4.19 13.51
C ASP A 104 -0.58 2.69 13.58
N LEU A 105 -1.42 2.20 12.67
CA LEU A 105 -1.79 0.78 12.62
C LEU A 105 -0.64 -0.13 12.19
N THR A 106 0.32 0.39 11.43
CA THR A 106 1.50 -0.38 10.97
C THR A 106 2.70 -0.26 11.89
N ASN A 107 2.73 0.73 12.78
CA ASN A 107 3.84 0.98 13.70
C ASN A 107 3.80 0.03 14.91
N TYR A 108 4.03 -1.24 14.66
CA TYR A 108 4.17 -2.26 15.68
C TYR A 108 5.27 -3.24 15.31
N GLU A 109 5.86 -3.84 16.34
CA GLU A 109 6.95 -4.78 16.18
C GLU A 109 6.48 -6.06 15.48
N ARG A 110 7.24 -6.49 14.47
CA ARG A 110 6.94 -7.65 13.63
C ARG A 110 8.15 -8.55 13.54
N PHE A 111 7.92 -9.85 13.67
CA PHE A 111 8.94 -10.89 13.51
C PHE A 111 8.54 -11.85 12.39
N GLY A 112 9.50 -12.21 11.55
CA GLY A 112 9.38 -13.35 10.66
C GLY A 112 9.52 -14.67 11.42
N THR A 113 9.00 -15.74 10.85
CA THR A 113 9.15 -17.08 11.43
C THR A 113 10.63 -17.48 11.48
N PRO A 114 11.18 -17.84 12.66
CA PRO A 114 12.56 -18.26 12.76
C PRO A 114 12.84 -19.56 11.98
N SER A 115 13.96 -19.60 11.27
CA SER A 115 14.49 -20.80 10.62
C SER A 115 15.81 -21.22 11.27
N LYS A 116 16.06 -22.52 11.37
CA LYS A 116 17.28 -23.06 11.99
C LYS A 116 18.25 -23.56 10.91
N GLN A 117 19.46 -23.01 10.88
CA GLN A 117 20.50 -23.42 9.94
C GLN A 117 21.88 -23.33 10.59
N GLY A 118 22.74 -24.34 10.39
CA GLY A 118 24.10 -24.34 10.94
C GLY A 118 24.17 -24.20 12.47
N GLY A 119 23.16 -24.68 13.20
CA GLY A 119 23.07 -24.54 14.66
C GLY A 119 22.58 -23.18 15.17
N LYS A 120 22.31 -22.22 14.28
CA LYS A 120 21.82 -20.87 14.60
C LYS A 120 20.37 -20.69 14.16
N TYR A 121 19.68 -19.72 14.74
CA TYR A 121 18.35 -19.29 14.31
C TYR A 121 18.46 -17.99 13.52
N PHE A 122 17.75 -17.90 12.41
CA PHE A 122 17.65 -16.73 11.56
C PHE A 122 16.20 -16.27 11.54
N TYR A 123 15.96 -14.97 11.72
CA TYR A 123 14.63 -14.40 11.64
C TYR A 123 14.72 -12.94 11.21
N SER A 124 13.69 -12.44 10.52
CA SER A 124 13.57 -11.01 10.25
C SER A 124 12.84 -10.32 11.40
N ARG A 125 13.19 -9.07 11.68
CA ARG A 125 12.49 -8.20 12.64
C ARG A 125 12.35 -6.81 12.04
N ASN A 126 11.18 -6.21 12.24
CA ASN A 126 10.90 -4.83 11.90
C ASN A 126 10.35 -4.15 13.17
N ASP A 127 10.95 -3.03 13.57
CA ASP A 127 10.55 -2.29 14.77
C ASP A 127 9.22 -1.52 14.63
N GLY A 128 8.67 -1.44 13.42
CA GLY A 128 7.39 -0.82 13.11
C GLY A 128 7.43 -0.10 11.76
N LEU A 129 8.30 0.89 11.62
CA LEU A 129 8.31 1.79 10.46
C LEU A 129 9.58 1.70 9.60
N GLN A 130 10.45 0.72 9.87
CA GLN A 130 11.57 0.42 8.99
C GLN A 130 11.08 0.09 7.58
N ASN A 131 11.70 0.70 6.56
CA ASN A 131 11.39 0.46 5.15
C ASN A 131 11.51 -1.03 4.76
N GLN A 132 12.46 -1.74 5.38
CA GLN A 132 12.70 -3.17 5.18
C GLN A 132 12.97 -3.83 6.53
N ALA A 133 12.51 -5.06 6.72
CA ALA A 133 12.84 -5.82 7.93
C ALA A 133 14.33 -6.17 7.96
N VAL A 134 14.94 -6.07 9.14
CA VAL A 134 16.35 -6.41 9.35
C VAL A 134 16.48 -7.89 9.66
N LEU A 135 17.51 -8.54 9.12
CA LEU A 135 17.80 -9.96 9.38
C LEU A 135 18.64 -10.10 10.66
N TYR A 136 18.21 -10.98 11.55
CA TYR A 136 18.88 -11.29 12.81
C TYR A 136 19.35 -12.74 12.86
N VAL A 137 20.43 -12.98 13.60
CA VAL A 137 20.97 -14.31 13.94
C VAL A 137 21.08 -14.50 15.44
N ALA A 138 20.56 -15.61 15.96
CA ALA A 138 20.60 -15.96 17.38
C ALA A 138 21.23 -17.33 17.63
N ASP A 139 21.96 -17.43 18.75
CA ASP A 139 22.46 -18.69 19.29
C ASP A 139 21.41 -19.26 20.28
N GLY A 140 20.61 -20.21 19.83
CA GLY A 140 19.57 -20.81 20.67
C GLY A 140 18.40 -19.85 20.96
N LYS A 141 18.05 -19.67 22.23
CA LYS A 141 17.04 -18.71 22.72
C LYS A 141 17.63 -17.34 23.08
N ALA A 142 18.90 -17.10 22.81
CA ALA A 142 19.53 -15.81 23.06
C ALA A 142 18.95 -14.73 22.15
N GLU A 143 19.13 -13.46 22.55
CA GLU A 143 18.77 -12.33 21.71
C GLU A 143 19.58 -12.35 20.41
N GLY A 144 18.91 -12.12 19.28
CA GLY A 144 19.55 -12.11 17.98
C GLY A 144 20.42 -10.87 17.78
N LYS A 145 21.50 -11.02 17.00
CA LYS A 145 22.35 -9.94 16.51
C LYS A 145 22.00 -9.64 15.05
N ILE A 146 22.13 -8.39 14.64
CA ILE A 146 21.95 -8.00 13.23
C ILE A 146 23.03 -8.68 12.38
N LEU A 147 22.62 -9.23 11.24
CA LEU A 147 23.50 -9.80 10.22
C LEU A 147 23.93 -8.75 9.19
#